data_AF-A0AAV5CCQ2-F1
#
_entry.id   AF-A0AAV5CCQ2-F1
#
_cell.length_a   1.000
_cell.length_b   1.000
_cell.length_c   1.000
_cell.angle_alpha   90.00
_cell.angle_beta   90.00
_cell.angle_gamma   90.00
#
_symmetry.space_group_name_H-M   'P 1'
#
loop_
_entity.id
_entity.type
_entity.pdbx_description
1 polymer ?
#
loop_
_entity_poly.entity_id
_entity_poly.type
_entity_poly.pdbx_seq_one_letter_code
_entity_poly.pdbx_strand_id
1 'polypeptide(L)' 'MLSEQGFEVLNGLLTWNPDKRLTASAALKHPWFDDLNAPPAPARKKEDLTSTLPKMADQLIVRPNLHKRQKLQCV' A
#
# COMPACT_ATOMS: atom_id res chain seq x y z
N MET A 1 -10.34 -21.97 2.61
CA MET A 1 -10.08 -21.13 3.81
C MET A 1 -8.76 -20.40 3.58
N LEU A 2 -8.64 -19.14 4.02
CA LEU A 2 -7.41 -18.35 3.90
C LEU A 2 -6.40 -18.82 4.97
N SER A 3 -5.08 -18.70 4.71
CA SER A 3 -4.06 -18.93 5.74
C SER A 3 -4.15 -17.86 6.83
N GLU A 4 -3.73 -18.21 8.05
CA GLU A 4 -3.75 -17.30 9.20
C GLU A 4 -2.93 -16.02 8.91
N GLN A 5 -1.74 -16.18 8.33
CA GLN A 5 -0.88 -15.04 7.97
C GLN A 5 -1.51 -14.14 6.89
N GLY A 6 -2.31 -14.71 5.97
CA GLY A 6 -3.00 -13.94 4.93
C GLY A 6 -4.18 -13.15 5.49
N PHE A 7 -4.87 -13.73 6.49
CA PHE A 7 -5.96 -13.05 7.18
C PHE A 7 -5.44 -11.84 7.99
N GLU A 8 -4.29 -11.97 8.63
CA GLU A 8 -3.66 -10.86 9.38
C GLU A 8 -3.33 -9.65 8.49
N VAL A 9 -2.72 -9.90 7.32
CA VAL A 9 -2.42 -8.85 6.33
C VAL A 9 -3.72 -8.18 5.86
N LEU A 10 -4.72 -8.98 5.50
CA LEU A 10 -5.99 -8.49 4.99
C LEU A 10 -6.74 -7.64 6.02
N ASN A 11 -6.79 -8.10 7.27
CA ASN A 11 -7.42 -7.38 8.36
C ASN A 11 -6.72 -6.03 8.63
N GLY A 12 -5.38 -6.01 8.58
CA GLY A 12 -4.61 -4.77 8.69
C GLY A 12 -4.88 -3.76 7.57
N LEU A 13 -4.99 -4.23 6.33
CA LEU A 13 -5.28 -3.37 5.16
C LEU A 13 -6.71 -2.85 5.14
N LEU A 14 -7.66 -3.67 5.61
CA LEU A 14 -9.09 -3.33 5.68
C LEU A 14 -9.49 -2.68 7.01
N THR A 15 -8.52 -2.29 7.84
CA THR A 15 -8.80 -1.58 9.08
C THR A 15 -9.54 -0.27 8.80
N TRP A 16 -10.70 -0.11 9.45
CA TRP A 16 -11.59 1.03 9.29
C TRP A 16 -10.91 2.36 9.57
N ASN A 17 -10.20 2.45 10.70
CA ASN A 17 -9.48 3.66 11.08
C ASN A 17 -8.21 3.82 10.20
N PRO A 18 -8.09 4.88 9.40
CA PRO A 18 -6.95 5.07 8.50
C PRO A 18 -5.62 5.20 9.25
N ASP A 19 -5.61 5.80 10.45
CA ASP A 19 -4.40 5.98 11.26
C ASP A 19 -3.87 4.66 11.82
N LYS A 20 -4.74 3.65 11.89
CA LYS A 20 -4.40 2.28 12.34
C LYS A 20 -4.24 1.31 11.17
N ARG A 21 -4.46 1.77 9.92
CA ARG A 21 -4.37 0.91 8.74
C ARG A 21 -2.92 0.49 8.51
N LEU A 22 -2.73 -0.79 8.22
CA LEU A 22 -1.43 -1.33 7.87
C LEU A 22 -0.87 -0.59 6.65
N THR A 23 0.33 -0.04 6.78
CA THR A 23 1.02 0.63 5.66
C THR A 23 1.43 -0.41 4.62
N ALA A 24 1.38 -0.06 3.33
CA ALA A 24 1.76 -0.97 2.25
C ALA A 24 3.18 -1.55 2.41
N SER A 25 4.13 -0.72 2.84
CA SER A 25 5.52 -1.16 3.10
C SER A 25 5.64 -2.13 4.28
N ALA A 26 4.76 -2.05 5.27
CA ALA A 26 4.70 -2.98 6.38
C ALA A 26 4.03 -4.29 5.98
N ALA A 27 2.97 -4.22 5.17
CA ALA A 27 2.31 -5.40 4.61
C ALA A 27 3.29 -6.25 3.78
N LEU A 28 4.11 -5.62 2.92
CA LEU A 28 5.10 -6.34 2.09
C LEU A 28 6.22 -7.02 2.89
N LYS A 29 6.41 -6.66 4.17
CA LYS A 29 7.36 -7.32 5.08
C LYS A 29 6.75 -8.50 5.85
N HIS A 30 5.47 -8.79 5.63
CA HIS A 30 4.78 -9.86 6.36
C HIS A 30 5.24 -11.23 5.86
N PRO A 31 5.39 -12.25 6.74
CA PRO A 31 5.80 -13.60 6.36
C PRO A 31 4.91 -14.26 5.30
N TRP A 32 3.67 -13.78 5.18
CA TRP A 32 2.74 -14.22 4.13
C TRP A 32 3.29 -14.01 2.71
N PHE A 33 4.18 -13.03 2.52
CA PHE A 33 4.82 -12.74 1.23
C PHE A 33 6.17 -13.45 1.05
N ASP A 34 6.70 -14.14 2.05
CA ASP A 34 8.01 -14.81 1.95
C ASP A 34 7.98 -16.00 0.98
N ASP A 35 6.85 -16.67 0.86
CA ASP A 35 6.63 -17.74 -0.13
C ASP A 35 6.73 -17.25 -1.58
N LEU A 36 6.50 -15.94 -1.83
CA LEU A 36 6.68 -15.34 -3.14
C LEU A 36 8.15 -15.00 -3.45
N ASN A 37 8.99 -14.89 -2.42
CA ASN A 37 10.42 -14.67 -2.52
C ASN A 37 11.22 -15.99 -2.59
N ALA A 38 10.58 -17.13 -2.31
CA ALA A 38 11.15 -18.45 -2.57
C ALA A 38 11.36 -18.65 -4.09
N PRO A 39 12.39 -19.41 -4.51
CA PRO A 39 12.58 -19.73 -5.92
C PRO A 39 11.28 -20.36 -6.46
N PRO A 40 10.82 -19.95 -7.65
CA PRO A 40 9.49 -20.27 -8.12
C PRO A 40 9.30 -21.80 -8.19
N ALA A 41 8.36 -22.31 -7.39
CA ALA A 41 7.68 -23.56 -7.72
C ALA A 41 7.20 -23.47 -9.19
N PRO A 42 7.18 -24.59 -9.96
CA PRO A 42 7.16 -24.57 -11.42
C PRO A 42 6.15 -23.55 -11.95
N ALA A 43 6.71 -22.51 -12.56
CA ALA A 43 6.04 -21.26 -12.85
C ALA A 43 4.69 -21.48 -13.55
N ARG A 44 3.58 -21.15 -12.88
CA ARG A 44 2.46 -20.54 -13.59
C ARG A 44 2.97 -19.20 -14.12
N LYS A 45 2.68 -18.95 -15.39
CA LYS A 45 3.28 -17.88 -16.20
C LYS A 45 3.34 -16.57 -15.41
N LYS A 46 4.55 -16.02 -15.28
CA LYS A 46 4.76 -14.65 -14.81
C LYS A 46 4.26 -13.75 -15.93
N GLU A 47 2.98 -13.43 -15.92
CA GLU A 47 2.46 -12.35 -16.75
C GLU A 47 3.01 -11.05 -16.17
N ASP A 48 3.74 -10.30 -16.99
CA ASP A 48 4.51 -9.12 -16.62
C ASP A 48 3.65 -8.05 -15.92
N LEU A 49 3.56 -8.13 -14.59
CA LEU A 49 2.92 -7.13 -13.72
C LEU A 49 3.61 -5.75 -13.78
N THR A 50 4.70 -5.62 -14.54
CA THR A 50 5.45 -4.38 -14.75
C THR A 50 4.92 -3.49 -15.87
N SER A 51 3.91 -3.93 -16.64
CA SER A 51 3.38 -3.13 -17.77
C SER A 51 2.39 -2.03 -17.35
N THR A 52 1.75 -2.16 -16.18
CA THR A 52 0.64 -1.28 -15.77
C THR A 52 1.02 -0.14 -14.83
N LEU A 53 2.25 -0.12 -14.29
CA LEU A 53 2.70 0.95 -13.40
C LEU A 53 3.28 2.10 -14.23
N PRO A 54 2.64 3.29 -14.25
CA PRO A 54 3.22 4.44 -14.92
C PRO A 54 4.57 4.75 -14.28
N LYS A 55 5.61 4.97 -15.11
CA LYS A 55 6.91 5.45 -14.63
C LYS A 55 6.74 6.88 -14.10
N MET A 56 6.35 7.02 -12.83
CA MET A 56 6.20 8.32 -12.17
C MET A 56 7.54 8.69 -11.53
N ALA A 57 8.58 8.87 -12.35
CA ALA A 57 9.90 9.24 -11.86
C ALA A 57 10.01 10.72 -11.43
N ASP A 58 8.95 11.54 -11.51
CA ASP A 58 9.07 12.98 -11.24
C ASP A 58 7.84 13.69 -10.63
N GLN A 59 6.88 12.99 -10.03
CA GLN A 59 5.74 13.66 -9.36
C GLN A 59 5.57 13.23 -7.90
N LEU A 60 6.58 13.50 -7.09
CA LEU A 60 6.37 13.84 -5.70
C LEU A 60 5.66 15.20 -5.64
N ILE A 61 4.34 15.22 -5.85
CA ILE A 61 3.52 16.34 -5.38
C ILE A 61 3.46 16.21 -3.85
N VAL A 62 4.56 16.60 -3.19
CA VAL A 62 4.52 16.99 -1.79
C VAL A 62 3.60 18.20 -1.77
N ARG A 63 2.33 18.02 -1.40
CA ARG A 63 1.43 19.16 -1.13
C ARG A 63 2.10 19.98 -0.02
N PRO A 64 2.66 21.17 -0.30
CA PRO A 64 3.23 21.96 0.76
C PRO A 64 2.06 22.55 1.54
N ASN A 65 1.91 22.12 2.79
CA ASN A 65 1.28 22.86 3.89
C ASN A 65 -0.05 23.58 3.58
N LEU A 66 -1.18 22.90 3.84
CA LEU A 66 -2.48 23.57 4.01
C LEU A 66 -2.52 24.29 5.37
N HIS A 67 -1.99 25.51 5.44
CA HIS A 67 -2.08 26.32 6.66
C HIS A 67 -2.75 27.68 6.39
N LYS A 68 -3.82 27.91 7.17
CA LYS A 68 -4.55 29.16 7.44
C LYS A 68 -5.52 29.66 6.37
N ARG A 69 -6.77 29.20 6.46
CA ARG A 69 -7.94 30.01 6.07
C ARG A 69 -8.01 31.21 7.02
N GLN A 70 -7.61 32.39 6.55
CA GLN A 70 -7.86 33.63 7.27
C GLN A 70 -9.37 33.87 7.31
N LYS A 71 -9.90 34.12 8.51
CA LYS A 71 -11.28 34.58 8.71
C LYS A 71 -11.45 35.91 7.98
N LEU A 72 -12.27 35.93 6.92
CA LEU A 72 -12.94 37.16 6.52
C LEU A 72 -14.09 37.34 7.51
N GLN A 73 -13.89 38.30 8.40
CA GLN A 73 -14.89 38.83 9.30
C GLN A 73 -15.69 39.83 8.47
N CYS A 74 -16.92 39.48 8.12
CA CYS A 74 -17.86 40.42 7.49
C CYS A 74 -18.38 41.35 8.59
N VAL A 75 -18.15 42.65 8.43
CA VAL A 75 -18.81 43.74 9.15
C VAL A 75 -20.14 44.03 8.46
#